data_AF-A7T428-F1
#
_entry.id   AF-A7T428-F1
#
_cell.length_a   1.000
_cell.length_b   1.000
_cell.length_c   1.000
_cell.angle_alpha   90.00
_cell.angle_beta   90.00
_cell.angle_gamma   90.00
#
_symmetry.space_group_name_H-M   'P 1'
#
loop_
_entity.id
_entity.type
_entity.pdbx_description
1 polymer ?
#
loop_
_entity_poly.entity_id
_entity_poly.type
_entity_poly.pdbx_seq_one_letter_code
_entity_poly.pdbx_strand_id
1 'polypeptide(L)'
;EYYFIRDLLEITNCPWYWGKINRFEAERVLDGLPDGTFLLRDSAQYQYLFSVSFRRYFRTYHARIEQWKHRYSFDKPSDYSFCSKTLHELLQHYSQAEQCMYYEPLLLNALPRKNTLPLQHLCRATICKNVSFQDVDELPIPKSLQTFL
;
A
#
# COMPACT_ATOMS: atom_id res chain seq x y z
N GLU A 1 -0.77 16.33 -12.87
CA GLU A 1 -0.69 15.24 -13.87
C GLU A 1 -1.06 13.94 -13.20
N TYR A 2 -1.96 13.16 -13.80
CA TYR A 2 -2.33 11.84 -13.32
C TYR A 2 -1.34 10.82 -13.90
N TYR A 3 -0.96 9.83 -13.08
CA TYR A 3 -0.02 8.80 -13.47
C TYR A 3 -0.36 7.49 -12.75
N PHE A 4 -0.01 6.36 -13.37
CA PHE A 4 -0.08 5.08 -12.69
C PHE A 4 1.04 4.91 -11.67
N ILE A 5 0.71 4.26 -10.56
CA ILE A 5 1.70 3.76 -9.62
C ILE A 5 2.63 2.80 -10.35
N ARG A 6 3.92 3.15 -10.44
CA ARG A 6 4.93 2.40 -11.22
C ARG A 6 5.16 0.98 -10.71
N ASP A 7 5.00 0.80 -9.40
CA ASP A 7 5.20 -0.45 -8.66
C ASP A 7 3.88 -1.18 -8.35
N LEU A 8 2.78 -0.85 -9.03
CA LEU A 8 1.46 -1.45 -8.75
C LEU A 8 1.47 -2.97 -8.91
N LEU A 9 2.13 -3.49 -9.95
CA LEU A 9 2.22 -4.93 -10.20
C LEU A 9 3.03 -5.63 -9.11
N GLU A 10 4.17 -5.05 -8.74
CA GLU A 10 5.06 -5.53 -7.69
C GLU A 10 4.33 -5.57 -6.34
N ILE A 11 3.60 -4.50 -5.99
CA ILE A 11 2.76 -4.43 -4.78
C ILE A 11 1.65 -5.48 -4.82
N THR A 12 0.96 -5.62 -5.95
CA THR A 12 -0.13 -6.60 -6.12
C THR A 12 0.37 -8.03 -5.89
N ASN A 13 1.58 -8.33 -6.35
CA ASN A 13 2.21 -9.64 -6.19
C ASN A 13 2.70 -9.92 -4.76
N CYS A 14 2.91 -8.90 -3.95
CA CYS A 14 3.38 -9.06 -2.57
C CYS A 14 2.32 -9.71 -1.69
N PRO A 15 2.62 -10.80 -0.95
CA PRO A 15 1.63 -11.54 -0.17
C PRO A 15 1.03 -10.71 0.97
N TRP A 16 1.75 -9.71 1.46
CA TRP A 16 1.30 -8.82 2.53
C TRP A 16 0.44 -7.64 2.07
N TYR A 17 0.16 -7.53 0.77
CA TYR A 17 -0.87 -6.64 0.25
C TYR A 17 -2.23 -7.32 0.24
N TRP A 18 -3.16 -6.78 1.03
CA TRP A 18 -4.50 -7.32 1.25
C TRP A 18 -5.55 -6.69 0.33
N GLY A 19 -5.17 -5.74 -0.53
CA GLY A 19 -6.12 -5.06 -1.40
C GLY A 19 -7.14 -4.22 -0.64
N LYS A 20 -8.37 -4.22 -1.14
CA LYS A 20 -9.49 -3.43 -0.62
C LYS A 20 -10.13 -4.09 0.61
N ILE A 21 -9.45 -3.97 1.74
CA ILE A 21 -10.05 -4.23 3.06
C ILE A 21 -10.15 -2.92 3.84
N ASN A 22 -11.18 -2.77 4.67
CA ASN A 22 -11.37 -1.60 5.52
C ASN A 22 -10.56 -1.71 6.83
N ARG A 23 -10.54 -0.63 7.62
CA ARG A 23 -9.79 -0.58 8.88
C ARG A 23 -10.24 -1.64 9.90
N PHE A 24 -11.54 -1.92 9.97
CA PHE A 24 -12.09 -2.87 10.94
C PHE A 24 -11.76 -4.32 10.55
N GLU A 25 -11.75 -4.63 9.25
CA GLU A 25 -11.27 -5.91 8.75
C GLU A 25 -9.78 -6.11 9.05
N ALA A 26 -8.97 -5.05 8.86
CA ALA A 26 -7.55 -5.06 9.22
C ALA A 26 -7.33 -5.24 10.74
N GLU A 27 -8.09 -4.53 11.57
CA GLU A 27 -8.08 -4.69 13.03
C GLU A 27 -8.38 -6.14 13.44
N ARG A 28 -9.41 -6.76 12.85
CA ARG A 28 -9.79 -8.16 13.14
C ARG A 28 -8.72 -9.18 12.77
N VAL A 29 -8.03 -9.02 11.64
CA VAL A 29 -7.00 -9.99 11.23
C VAL A 29 -5.67 -9.79 11.96
N LEU A 30 -5.43 -8.61 12.51
CA LEU A 30 -4.25 -8.27 13.31
C LEU A 30 -4.46 -8.52 14.81
N ASP A 31 -5.69 -8.69 15.27
CA ASP A 31 -5.99 -8.87 16.68
C ASP A 31 -5.28 -10.10 17.26
N GLY A 32 -4.75 -9.93 18.48
CA GLY A 32 -3.93 -10.95 19.15
C GLY A 32 -2.56 -11.24 18.54
N LEU A 33 -2.19 -10.65 17.39
CA LEU A 33 -0.87 -10.87 16.79
C LEU A 33 0.21 -10.03 17.49
N PRO A 34 1.48 -10.48 17.45
CA PRO A 34 2.61 -9.78 18.07
C PRO A 34 2.78 -8.36 17.54
N ASP A 35 3.32 -7.48 18.38
CA ASP A 35 3.76 -6.15 17.98
C ASP A 35 4.76 -6.23 16.82
N GLY A 36 4.68 -5.27 15.90
CA GLY A 36 5.42 -5.28 14.64
C GLY A 36 4.74 -6.06 13.51
N THR A 37 3.64 -6.79 13.77
CA THR A 37 2.88 -7.45 12.70
C THR A 37 2.12 -6.41 11.88
N PHE A 38 2.20 -6.45 10.54
CA PHE A 38 1.60 -5.46 9.68
C PHE A 38 1.02 -6.01 8.38
N LEU A 39 0.17 -5.23 7.73
CA LEU A 39 -0.32 -5.47 6.37
C LEU A 39 -0.46 -4.16 5.59
N LEU A 40 -0.34 -4.24 4.26
CA LEU A 40 -0.69 -3.15 3.35
C LEU A 40 -2.10 -3.35 2.83
N ARG A 41 -2.88 -2.27 2.74
CA ARG A 41 -4.22 -2.27 2.15
C ARG A 41 -4.49 -0.97 1.40
N ASP A 42 -5.55 -0.95 0.62
CA ASP A 42 -6.04 0.28 0.02
C ASP A 42 -6.48 1.26 1.13
N SER A 43 -6.28 2.55 0.89
CA SER A 43 -6.83 3.57 1.78
C SER A 43 -8.33 3.72 1.55
N ALA A 44 -9.07 3.94 2.63
CA ALA A 44 -10.48 4.32 2.54
C ALA A 44 -10.66 5.81 2.15
N GLN A 45 -9.60 6.60 2.19
CA GLN A 45 -9.62 8.02 1.84
C GLN A 45 -9.15 8.23 0.41
N TYR A 46 -9.94 8.94 -0.39
CA TYR A 46 -9.69 9.15 -1.81
C TYR A 46 -8.36 9.87 -2.13
N GLN A 47 -7.81 10.62 -1.17
CA GLN A 47 -6.54 11.35 -1.33
C GLN A 47 -5.32 10.44 -1.23
N TYR A 48 -5.50 9.20 -0.77
CA TYR A 48 -4.44 8.25 -0.47
C TYR A 48 -4.70 6.96 -1.21
N LEU A 49 -3.66 6.36 -1.78
CA LEU A 49 -3.81 5.07 -2.48
C LEU A 49 -3.71 3.91 -1.48
N PHE A 50 -2.76 3.98 -0.55
CA PHE A 50 -2.48 2.91 0.39
C PHE A 50 -2.50 3.34 1.86
N SER A 51 -2.70 2.37 2.73
CA SER A 51 -2.48 2.48 4.17
C SER A 51 -1.83 1.21 4.69
N VAL A 52 -0.94 1.36 5.67
CA VAL A 52 -0.41 0.24 6.45
C VAL A 52 -1.21 0.14 7.74
N SER A 53 -1.62 -1.07 8.09
CA SER A 53 -2.20 -1.38 9.41
C SER A 53 -1.23 -2.27 10.15
N PHE A 54 -0.90 -1.94 11.39
CA PHE A 54 0.17 -2.62 12.13
C PHE A 54 -0.13 -2.70 13.62
N ARG A 55 0.47 -3.69 14.28
CA ARG A 55 0.39 -3.92 15.71
C ARG A 55 1.51 -3.19 16.44
N ARG A 56 1.16 -2.42 17.47
CA ARG A 56 2.11 -1.80 18.39
C ARG A 56 1.41 -1.57 19.73
N TYR A 57 2.13 -1.74 20.85
CA TYR A 57 1.60 -1.53 22.20
C TYR A 57 0.27 -2.26 22.44
N PHE A 58 0.18 -3.50 21.94
CA PHE A 58 -1.01 -4.35 22.02
C PHE A 58 -2.27 -3.78 21.34
N ARG A 59 -2.11 -2.77 20.48
CA ARG A 59 -3.20 -2.14 19.71
C ARG A 59 -2.89 -2.15 18.22
N THR A 60 -3.93 -2.01 17.40
CA THR A 60 -3.79 -1.85 15.96
C THR A 60 -3.79 -0.36 15.62
N TYR A 61 -2.78 0.08 14.89
CA TYR A 61 -2.61 1.43 14.37
C TYR A 61 -2.69 1.42 12.85
N HIS A 62 -2.94 2.59 12.26
CA HIS A 62 -3.03 2.77 10.82
C HIS A 62 -2.24 4.00 10.40
N ALA A 63 -1.34 3.84 9.43
CA ALA A 63 -0.59 4.91 8.82
C ALA A 63 -0.96 5.01 7.33
N ARG A 64 -1.27 6.21 6.86
CA ARG A 64 -1.50 6.45 5.43
C ARG A 64 -0.16 6.68 4.75
N ILE A 65 -0.05 6.21 3.51
CA ILE A 65 1.15 6.44 2.72
C ILE A 65 0.88 7.62 1.80
N GLU A 66 1.61 8.70 2.04
CA GLU A 66 1.68 9.87 1.16
C GLU A 66 2.47 9.54 -0.10
N GLN A 67 2.09 10.16 -1.22
CA GLN A 67 2.85 10.09 -2.45
C GLN A 67 3.13 11.49 -3.00
N TRP A 68 4.40 11.88 -3.05
CA TRP A 68 4.82 13.18 -3.55
C TRP A 68 6.02 13.07 -4.48
N LYS A 69 5.93 13.66 -5.68
CA LYS A 69 6.96 13.56 -6.74
C LYS A 69 7.46 12.12 -6.98
N HIS A 70 6.52 11.18 -7.05
CA HIS A 70 6.81 9.74 -7.19
C HIS A 70 7.65 9.11 -6.06
N ARG A 71 7.55 9.67 -4.84
CA ARG A 71 8.15 9.12 -3.63
C ARG A 71 7.09 8.81 -2.60
N TYR A 72 7.34 7.80 -1.77
CA TYR A 72 6.45 7.36 -0.70
C TYR A 72 6.97 7.79 0.67
N SER A 73 6.07 8.20 1.57
CA SER A 73 6.36 8.52 2.97
C SER A 73 5.14 8.29 3.86
N PHE A 74 5.32 8.17 5.18
CA PHE A 74 4.21 8.20 6.14
C PHE A 74 3.87 9.60 6.63
N ASP A 75 4.84 10.51 6.54
CA ASP A 75 4.67 11.92 6.90
C ASP A 75 4.51 12.79 5.66
N LYS A 76 3.97 13.98 5.89
CA LYS A 76 4.00 15.03 4.86
C LYS A 76 5.45 15.32 4.47
N PRO A 77 5.72 15.63 3.20
CA PRO A 77 7.07 15.97 2.75
C PRO A 77 7.66 17.10 3.60
N SER A 78 8.67 16.76 4.38
CA SER A 78 9.49 17.69 5.17
C SER A 78 10.94 17.24 5.09
N ASP A 79 11.88 18.11 5.44
CA ASP A 79 13.32 17.79 5.37
C ASP A 79 13.75 16.65 6.31
N TYR A 80 12.90 16.26 7.27
CA TYR A 80 13.21 15.24 8.28
C TYR A 80 12.48 13.91 8.07
N SER A 81 11.48 13.87 7.18
CA SER A 81 10.71 12.65 6.93
C SER A 81 11.43 11.73 5.95
N PHE A 82 11.58 10.45 6.32
CA PHE A 82 12.08 9.45 5.38
C PHE A 82 11.13 9.29 4.19
N CYS A 83 11.70 9.25 2.99
CA CYS A 83 10.93 9.00 1.78
C CYS A 83 11.72 8.15 0.78
N SER A 84 11.03 7.25 0.10
CA SER A 84 11.64 6.27 -0.81
C SER A 84 11.03 6.35 -2.20
N LYS A 85 11.65 5.70 -3.20
CA LYS A 85 11.10 5.64 -4.56
C LYS A 85 10.11 4.49 -4.72
N THR A 86 10.29 3.43 -3.93
CA THR A 86 9.42 2.25 -3.96
C THR A 86 8.77 2.04 -2.61
N LEU A 87 7.59 1.42 -2.61
CA LEU A 87 6.92 1.12 -1.36
C LEU A 87 7.70 0.09 -0.53
N HIS A 88 8.42 -0.82 -1.19
CA HIS A 88 9.25 -1.82 -0.53
C HIS A 88 10.35 -1.18 0.34
N GLU A 89 11.07 -0.19 -0.20
CA GLU A 89 12.08 0.58 0.54
C GLU A 89 11.47 1.33 1.75
N LEU A 90 10.25 1.87 1.59
CA LEU A 90 9.56 2.54 2.70
C LEU A 90 9.32 1.54 3.84
N LEU A 91 8.73 0.39 3.53
CA LEU A 91 8.40 -0.61 4.53
C LEU A 91 9.67 -1.20 5.19
N GLN A 92 10.73 -1.40 4.41
CA GLN A 92 12.02 -1.89 4.89
C GLN A 92 12.71 -0.90 5.83
N HIS A 93 12.58 0.41 5.62
CA HIS A 93 13.11 1.41 6.55
C HIS A 93 12.51 1.24 7.96
N TYR A 94 11.20 1.01 8.02
CA TYR A 94 10.45 0.82 9.27
C TYR A 94 10.45 -0.64 9.79
N SER A 95 11.27 -1.52 9.20
CA SER A 95 11.40 -2.91 9.65
C SER A 95 12.50 -3.11 10.70
N GLN A 96 13.16 -2.03 11.14
CA GLN A 96 14.27 -2.07 12.10
C GLN A 96 13.83 -1.50 13.46
N ALA A 97 13.51 -2.38 14.41
CA ALA A 97 12.95 -2.00 15.71
C ALA A 97 13.84 -1.00 16.48
N GLU A 98 15.17 -1.18 16.41
CA GLU A 98 16.15 -0.37 17.13
C GLU A 98 16.25 1.08 16.61
N GLN A 99 15.82 1.31 15.37
CA GLN A 99 15.88 2.62 14.70
C GLN A 99 14.51 3.31 14.65
N CYS A 100 13.43 2.58 14.97
CA CYS A 100 12.07 3.12 14.95
C CYS A 100 11.75 3.84 16.26
N MET A 101 11.45 5.13 16.16
CA MET A 101 10.93 5.93 17.25
C MET A 101 9.59 5.38 17.76
N TYR A 102 9.22 5.73 19.00
CA TYR A 102 8.00 5.21 19.65
C TYR A 102 6.69 5.55 18.91
N TYR A 103 6.69 6.63 18.12
CA TYR A 103 5.52 7.12 17.36
C TYR A 103 5.50 6.66 15.91
N GLU A 104 6.58 6.05 15.41
CA GLU A 104 6.68 5.62 14.02
C GLU A 104 5.95 4.29 13.75
N PRO A 105 5.71 3.91 12.50
CA PRO A 105 5.28 2.56 12.17
C PRO A 105 6.37 1.54 12.54
N LEU A 106 6.00 0.46 13.23
CA LEU A 106 6.89 -0.66 13.50
C LEU A 106 6.46 -1.84 12.62
N LEU A 107 7.24 -2.16 11.57
CA LEU A 107 6.83 -3.03 10.47
C LEU A 107 7.76 -4.25 10.35
N LEU A 108 7.75 -5.11 11.37
CA LEU A 108 8.67 -6.25 11.48
C LEU A 108 8.19 -7.47 10.71
N ASN A 109 6.92 -7.83 10.90
CA ASN A 109 6.38 -9.12 10.45
C ASN A 109 5.22 -8.88 9.47
N ALA A 110 5.47 -9.12 8.20
CA ALA A 110 4.45 -8.94 7.17
C ALA A 110 3.40 -10.06 7.26
N LEU A 111 2.13 -9.72 7.44
CA LEU A 111 1.03 -10.67 7.52
C LEU A 111 0.58 -11.06 6.11
N PRO A 112 0.80 -12.31 5.66
CA PRO A 112 0.35 -12.73 4.33
C PRO A 112 -1.18 -12.78 4.25
N ARG A 113 -1.72 -12.36 3.10
CA ARG A 113 -3.13 -12.47 2.74
C ARG A 113 -3.56 -13.93 2.73
N LYS A 114 -4.78 -14.18 3.21
CA LYS A 114 -5.37 -15.53 3.24
C LYS A 114 -6.08 -15.92 1.94
N ASN A 115 -6.53 -14.93 1.17
CA ASN A 115 -7.29 -15.13 -0.05
C ASN A 115 -6.55 -14.53 -1.25
N THR A 116 -6.83 -15.05 -2.44
CA THR A 116 -6.36 -14.47 -3.70
C THR A 116 -7.10 -13.18 -4.01
N LEU A 117 -6.42 -12.25 -4.70
CA LEU A 117 -7.07 -11.05 -5.21
C LEU A 117 -8.01 -11.41 -6.38
N PRO A 118 -9.08 -10.64 -6.60
CA PRO A 118 -9.95 -10.86 -7.76
C PRO A 118 -9.15 -10.80 -9.07
N LEU A 119 -9.47 -11.68 -10.02
CA LEU A 119 -8.78 -11.73 -11.32
C LEU A 119 -8.76 -10.37 -12.01
N GLN A 120 -9.86 -9.62 -11.93
CA GLN A 120 -9.96 -8.28 -12.50
C GLN A 120 -8.88 -7.31 -11.96
N HIS A 121 -8.55 -7.39 -10.67
CA HIS A 121 -7.49 -6.58 -10.06
C HIS A 121 -6.09 -7.04 -10.49
N LEU A 122 -5.89 -8.35 -10.63
CA LEU A 122 -4.62 -8.89 -11.16
C LEU A 122 -4.41 -8.42 -12.60
N CYS A 123 -5.44 -8.53 -13.46
CA CYS A 123 -5.41 -8.04 -14.82
C CYS A 123 -5.13 -6.53 -14.89
N ARG A 124 -5.79 -5.73 -14.03
CA ARG A 124 -5.52 -4.29 -13.94
C ARG A 124 -4.05 -4.01 -13.66
N ALA A 125 -3.48 -4.64 -12.64
CA ALA A 125 -2.07 -4.43 -12.30
C ALA A 125 -1.13 -4.77 -13.45
N THR A 126 -1.41 -5.86 -14.18
CA THR A 126 -0.63 -6.23 -15.38
C THR A 126 -0.81 -5.24 -16.52
N ILE A 127 -2.03 -4.77 -16.80
CA ILE A 127 -2.30 -3.80 -17.88
C ILE A 127 -1.64 -2.46 -17.56
N CYS A 128 -1.85 -1.91 -16.35
CA CYS A 128 -1.27 -0.63 -15.92
C CYS A 128 0.26 -0.64 -15.89
N LYS A 129 0.91 -1.82 -15.84
CA LYS A 129 2.38 -1.93 -15.96
C LYS A 129 2.87 -1.70 -17.40
N ASN A 130 2.04 -2.02 -18.39
CA ASN A 130 2.41 -2.05 -19.81
C ASN A 130 1.78 -0.91 -20.63
N VAL A 131 0.96 -0.06 -20.00
CA VAL A 131 0.23 1.03 -20.66
C VAL A 131 0.43 2.31 -19.84
N SER A 132 0.63 3.46 -20.49
CA SER A 132 0.68 4.74 -19.77
C SER A 132 -0.72 5.22 -19.41
N PHE A 133 -0.85 6.13 -18.44
CA PHE A 133 -2.17 6.69 -18.08
C PHE A 133 -2.84 7.39 -19.27
N GLN A 134 -2.06 7.96 -20.19
CA GLN A 134 -2.57 8.69 -21.36
C GLN A 134 -3.12 7.74 -22.42
N ASP A 135 -2.58 6.53 -22.52
CA ASP A 135 -2.94 5.56 -23.57
C ASP A 135 -4.15 4.69 -23.17
N VAL A 136 -4.67 4.83 -21.94
CA VAL A 136 -5.81 4.02 -21.45
C VAL A 136 -7.06 4.23 -22.31
N ASP A 137 -7.30 5.46 -22.74
CA ASP A 137 -8.46 5.83 -23.55
C ASP A 137 -8.41 5.23 -24.97
N GLU A 138 -7.22 4.83 -25.43
CA GLU A 138 -6.99 4.20 -26.74
C GLU A 138 -7.18 2.68 -26.71
N LEU A 139 -7.27 2.07 -25.51
CA LEU A 139 -7.45 0.62 -25.38
C LEU A 139 -8.81 0.19 -25.95
N PRO A 140 -8.88 -0.92 -26.70
CA PRO A 140 -10.12 -1.42 -27.31
C PRO A 140 -11.00 -2.17 -26.28
N ILE A 141 -11.35 -1.49 -25.19
CA ILE A 141 -12.17 -2.00 -24.09
C ILE A 141 -13.30 -1.00 -23.76
N PRO A 142 -14.42 -1.43 -23.17
CA PRO A 142 -15.49 -0.53 -22.74
C PRO A 142 -15.00 0.57 -21.79
N LYS A 143 -15.61 1.77 -21.88
CA LYS A 143 -15.29 2.94 -21.03
C LYS A 143 -15.32 2.64 -19.53
N SER A 144 -16.20 1.75 -19.10
CA SER A 144 -16.27 1.32 -17.70
C SER A 144 -15.01 0.60 -17.23
N LEU A 145 -14.34 -0.15 -18.13
CA LEU A 145 -13.06 -0.78 -17.84
C LEU A 145 -11.90 0.21 -17.97
N GLN A 146 -11.94 1.16 -18.90
CA GLN A 146 -10.97 2.26 -18.94
C GLN A 146 -10.99 3.06 -17.63
N THR A 147 -12.18 3.36 -17.10
CA THR A 147 -12.35 4.03 -15.80
C THR A 147 -11.84 3.19 -14.62
N PHE A 148 -11.87 1.87 -14.75
CA PHE A 148 -11.40 0.95 -13.71
C PHE A 148 -9.87 0.84 -13.67
N LEU A 149 -9.20 0.95 -14.82
CA LEU A 149 -7.74 0.91 -14.94
C LEU A 149 -7.12 2.15 -14.26
#